data_AF-A0A9Q1FYH3-F1
#
_entry.id   AF-A0A9Q1FYH3-F1
#
_cell.length_a   1.000
_cell.length_b   1.000
_cell.length_c   1.000
_cell.angle_alpha   90.00
_cell.angle_beta   90.00
_cell.angle_gamma   90.00
#
_symmetry.space_group_name_H-M   'P 1'
#
loop_
_entity.id
_entity.type
_entity.pdbx_description
1 polymer ?
#
loop_
_entity_poly.entity_id
_entity_poly.type
_entity_poly.pdbx_seq_one_letter_code
_entity_poly.pdbx_strand_id
1 'polypeptide(L)'
;MLRYLKRMNTDEDGEHPKIDQLGTASNHSITPESKVLWQRLIQGAIGRDGQFQHMQVIAEISLVLPMSSSCCERGFSSMKRIKSDWRSCLSNEMPNCLLQISVHGPPAQDYDSMKAVTKWWSSGCRARRPHYKD
;
A
#
# COMPACT_ATOMS: atom_id res chain seq x y z
N MET A 1 4.91 -0.10 -13.41
CA MET A 1 4.23 -0.03 -14.72
C MET A 1 5.06 -0.61 -15.86
N LEU A 2 6.24 -0.07 -16.19
CA LEU A 2 7.08 -0.58 -17.31
C LEU A 2 7.52 -2.05 -17.16
N ARG A 3 7.78 -2.52 -15.94
CA ARG A 3 8.10 -3.94 -15.67
C ARG A 3 6.92 -4.89 -15.90
N TYR A 4 5.68 -4.42 -15.74
CA TYR A 4 4.47 -5.22 -15.93
C TYR A 4 4.14 -5.39 -17.42
N LEU A 5 4.36 -4.32 -18.21
CA LEU A 5 4.17 -4.35 -19.66
C LEU A 5 5.25 -5.19 -20.37
N LYS A 6 6.48 -5.24 -19.84
CA LYS A 6 7.55 -6.08 -20.40
C LYS A 6 7.34 -7.58 -20.17
N ARG A 7 6.63 -7.97 -19.09
CA ARG A 7 6.31 -9.36 -18.75
C ARG A 7 5.25 -9.96 -19.68
N MET A 8 4.29 -9.16 -20.15
CA MET A 8 3.22 -9.66 -21.03
C MET A 8 3.63 -9.85 -22.49
N ASN A 9 4.88 -9.55 -22.85
CA ASN A 9 5.40 -9.67 -24.22
C ASN A 9 6.37 -10.84 -24.39
N THR A 10 6.65 -11.61 -23.33
CA THR A 10 7.67 -12.67 -23.33
C THR A 10 7.12 -14.07 -23.07
N ASP A 11 5.82 -14.21 -22.84
CA ASP A 11 5.21 -15.48 -22.45
C ASP A 11 4.32 -15.98 -23.61
N GLU A 12 4.93 -16.28 -24.76
CA GLU A 12 4.27 -16.98 -25.90
C GLU A 12 4.58 -18.49 -25.92
N ASP A 13 5.45 -19.01 -25.06
CA ASP A 13 5.82 -20.43 -25.09
C ASP A 13 5.82 -21.06 -23.68
N GLY A 14 4.81 -21.89 -23.39
CA GLY A 14 4.92 -22.92 -22.34
C GLY A 14 3.87 -22.88 -21.22
N GLU A 15 2.77 -23.62 -21.44
CA GLU A 15 2.04 -24.43 -20.45
C GLU A 15 1.61 -23.77 -19.11
N HIS A 16 0.37 -23.25 -19.07
CA HIS A 16 -0.30 -22.84 -17.84
C HIS A 16 -1.08 -24.01 -17.18
N PRO A 17 -1.04 -24.15 -15.84
CA PRO A 17 -1.82 -25.15 -15.13
C PRO A 17 -3.30 -24.79 -15.12
N LYS A 18 -4.15 -25.81 -15.26
CA LYS A 18 -5.61 -25.71 -15.16
C LYS A 18 -6.03 -25.17 -13.80
N ILE A 19 -6.68 -24.02 -13.79
CA ILE A 19 -7.52 -23.57 -12.67
C ILE A 19 -8.96 -23.85 -13.08
N ASP A 20 -9.53 -24.91 -12.52
CA ASP A 20 -10.94 -25.25 -12.70
C ASP A 20 -11.85 -24.16 -12.09
N GLN A 21 -12.57 -23.50 -13.01
CA GLN A 21 -13.96 -23.09 -12.94
C GLN A 21 -14.48 -22.44 -11.64
N LEU A 22 -14.51 -21.10 -11.64
CA LEU A 22 -15.61 -20.34 -11.04
C LEU A 22 -15.92 -19.10 -11.89
N GLY A 23 -17.10 -19.10 -12.51
CA GLY A 23 -17.76 -17.91 -13.03
C GLY A 23 -17.40 -17.53 -14.47
N THR A 24 -18.39 -17.68 -15.34
CA THR A 24 -18.45 -17.10 -16.69
C THR A 24 -18.19 -15.59 -16.67
N ALA A 25 -16.94 -15.17 -16.84
CA ALA A 25 -16.62 -13.82 -17.26
C ALA A 25 -16.38 -13.85 -18.76
N SER A 26 -17.24 -13.15 -19.51
CA SER A 26 -17.00 -12.82 -20.91
C SER A 26 -15.55 -12.38 -21.06
N ASN A 27 -14.74 -13.14 -21.80
CA ASN A 27 -13.42 -12.73 -22.25
C ASN A 27 -13.61 -11.57 -23.23
N HIS A 28 -13.97 -10.39 -22.74
CA HIS A 28 -13.84 -9.15 -23.49
C HIS A 28 -12.34 -8.90 -23.61
N SER A 29 -11.74 -9.54 -24.61
CA SER A 29 -10.43 -9.17 -25.11
C SER A 29 -10.44 -7.66 -25.31
N ILE A 30 -9.54 -6.98 -24.60
CA ILE A 30 -9.38 -5.53 -24.64
C ILE A 30 -9.21 -5.13 -26.10
N THR A 31 -10.25 -4.57 -26.71
CA THR A 31 -10.24 -4.22 -28.12
C THR A 31 -9.15 -3.16 -28.36
N PRO A 32 -8.50 -3.14 -29.54
CA PRO A 32 -7.49 -2.12 -29.85
C PRO A 32 -8.00 -0.70 -29.64
N GLU A 33 -9.27 -0.45 -29.95
CA GLU A 33 -9.94 0.84 -29.76
C GLU A 33 -10.03 1.25 -28.28
N SER A 34 -10.34 0.29 -27.39
CA SER A 34 -10.38 0.57 -25.95
C SER A 34 -9.00 0.95 -25.40
N LYS A 35 -7.91 0.35 -25.90
CA LYS A 35 -6.53 0.73 -25.50
C LYS A 35 -6.21 2.16 -25.88
N VAL A 36 -6.58 2.58 -27.09
CA VAL A 36 -6.36 3.93 -27.59
C VAL A 36 -7.16 4.94 -26.77
N LEU A 37 -8.42 4.64 -26.44
CA LEU A 37 -9.23 5.47 -25.55
C LEU A 37 -8.58 5.64 -24.17
N TRP A 38 -8.12 4.56 -23.54
CA TRP A 38 -7.44 4.61 -22.24
C TRP A 38 -6.14 5.42 -22.30
N GLN A 39 -5.34 5.26 -23.35
CA GLN A 39 -4.15 6.09 -23.56
C GLN A 39 -4.51 7.56 -23.67
N ARG A 40 -5.54 7.92 -24.44
CA ARG A 40 -5.98 9.31 -24.61
C ARG A 40 -6.55 9.90 -23.32
N LEU A 41 -7.25 9.12 -22.48
CA LEU A 41 -7.74 9.58 -21.19
C LEU A 41 -6.57 9.84 -20.21
N ILE A 42 -5.57 8.97 -20.20
CA ILE A 42 -4.38 9.10 -19.33
C ILE A 42 -3.48 10.26 -19.81
N GLN A 43 -3.32 10.43 -21.12
CA GLN A 43 -2.48 11.49 -21.72
C GLN A 43 -3.20 12.83 -21.79
N GLY A 44 -4.50 12.82 -22.06
CA GLY A 44 -5.39 13.99 -22.02
C GLY A 44 -5.51 14.58 -20.63
N ALA A 45 -5.15 13.84 -19.58
CA ALA A 45 -5.01 14.42 -18.25
C ALA A 45 -3.94 15.51 -18.14
N ILE A 46 -3.01 15.57 -19.10
CA ILE A 46 -1.94 16.57 -19.17
C ILE A 46 -2.39 17.82 -19.95
N GLY A 47 -3.44 17.73 -20.78
CA GLY A 47 -4.04 18.84 -21.53
C GLY A 47 -5.45 19.13 -21.02
N ARG A 48 -5.64 20.24 -20.30
CA ARG A 48 -6.93 20.67 -19.72
C ARG A 48 -7.95 21.15 -20.77
N ASP A 49 -8.18 20.37 -21.81
CA ASP A 49 -9.33 20.55 -22.68
C ASP A 49 -10.47 19.80 -22.00
N GLY A 50 -11.44 20.50 -21.40
CA GLY A 50 -12.48 19.98 -20.48
C GLY A 50 -13.43 18.89 -21.02
N GLN A 51 -13.07 18.23 -22.11
CA GLN A 51 -13.73 17.05 -22.64
C GLN A 51 -13.37 15.88 -21.69
N PHE A 52 -14.35 15.40 -20.91
CA PHE A 52 -14.25 14.22 -20.02
C PHE A 52 -13.68 14.42 -18.59
N GLN A 53 -13.89 15.59 -17.98
CA GLN A 53 -13.44 15.88 -16.59
C GLN A 53 -13.81 14.79 -15.56
N HIS A 54 -15.06 14.29 -15.57
CA HIS A 54 -15.50 13.28 -14.61
C HIS A 54 -14.80 11.92 -14.83
N MET A 55 -14.63 11.52 -16.08
CA MET A 55 -13.99 10.25 -16.43
C MET A 55 -12.48 10.29 -16.13
N GLN A 56 -11.87 11.46 -16.27
CA GLN A 56 -10.47 11.69 -15.92
C GLN A 56 -10.23 11.52 -14.41
N VAL A 57 -11.10 12.08 -13.55
CA VAL A 57 -11.01 11.90 -12.09
C VAL A 57 -11.11 10.41 -11.72
N ILE A 58 -12.04 9.68 -12.33
CA ILE A 58 -12.19 8.23 -12.08
C ILE A 58 -10.95 7.47 -12.52
N ALA A 59 -10.38 7.82 -13.68
CA ALA A 59 -9.14 7.21 -14.18
C ALA A 59 -7.96 7.49 -13.24
N GLU A 60 -7.81 8.71 -12.76
CA GLU A 60 -6.76 9.08 -11.80
C GLU A 60 -6.89 8.31 -10.48
N ILE A 61 -8.10 8.25 -9.91
CA ILE A 61 -8.37 7.47 -8.70
C ILE A 61 -8.05 5.99 -8.94
N SER A 62 -8.48 5.43 -10.07
CA SER A 62 -8.26 4.02 -10.41
C SER A 62 -6.78 3.68 -10.60
N LEU A 63 -5.94 4.63 -11.00
CA LEU A 63 -4.49 4.45 -11.11
C LEU A 63 -3.78 4.50 -9.76
N VAL A 64 -4.34 5.20 -8.78
CA VAL A 64 -3.80 5.29 -7.40
C VAL A 64 -4.31 4.14 -6.53
N LEU A 65 -5.49 3.60 -6.82
CA LEU A 65 -6.05 2.49 -6.08
C LEU A 65 -5.20 1.22 -6.27
N PRO A 66 -4.80 0.54 -5.19
CA PRO A 66 -4.10 -0.73 -5.29
C PRO A 66 -5.04 -1.78 -5.90
N MET A 67 -4.77 -2.19 -7.13
CA MET A 67 -5.53 -3.23 -7.83
C MET A 67 -5.32 -4.65 -7.27
N SER A 68 -4.52 -4.82 -6.21
CA SER A 68 -4.19 -6.13 -5.63
C SER A 68 -4.35 -6.15 -4.10
N SER A 69 -4.88 -7.26 -3.58
CA SER A 69 -4.93 -7.56 -2.14
C SER A 69 -3.54 -7.76 -1.51
N SER A 70 -2.50 -7.93 -2.34
CA SER A 70 -1.14 -8.20 -1.87
C SER A 70 -0.61 -7.15 -0.89
N CYS A 71 -1.04 -5.88 -0.99
CA CYS A 71 -0.63 -4.86 -0.02
C CYS A 71 -1.26 -5.09 1.36
N CYS A 72 -2.53 -5.52 1.38
CA CYS A 72 -3.25 -5.87 2.60
C CYS A 72 -2.67 -7.14 3.23
N GLU A 73 -2.34 -8.15 2.43
CA GLU A 73 -1.70 -9.40 2.88
C GLU A 73 -0.35 -9.14 3.54
N ARG A 74 0.47 -8.23 2.97
CA ARG A 74 1.71 -7.78 3.60
C ARG A 74 1.44 -7.10 4.94
N GLY A 75 0.42 -6.23 5.02
CA GLY A 75 0.00 -5.60 6.27
C GLY A 75 -0.43 -6.61 7.35
N PHE A 76 -1.23 -7.61 6.97
CA PHE A 76 -1.64 -8.69 7.88
C PHE A 76 -0.46 -9.55 8.34
N SER A 77 0.48 -9.85 7.45
CA SER A 77 1.71 -10.57 7.80
C SER A 77 2.57 -9.79 8.79
N SER A 78 2.76 -8.47 8.57
CA SER A 78 3.45 -7.59 9.52
C SER A 78 2.74 -7.54 10.88
N MET A 79 1.42 -7.40 10.89
CA MET A 79 0.62 -7.42 12.12
C MET A 79 0.77 -8.75 12.87
N LYS A 80 0.77 -9.88 12.14
CA LYS A 80 0.99 -11.21 12.72
C LYS A 80 2.36 -11.30 13.39
N ARG A 81 3.42 -10.79 12.75
CA ARG A 81 4.78 -10.73 13.32
C ARG A 81 4.82 -9.90 14.59
N ILE A 82 4.25 -8.69 14.58
CA ILE A 82 4.19 -7.81 15.76
C ILE A 82 3.50 -8.52 16.93
N LYS A 83 2.34 -9.14 16.69
CA LYS A 83 1.59 -9.84 17.75
C LYS A 83 2.32 -11.07 18.28
N SER A 84 2.98 -11.85 17.40
CA SER A 84 3.70 -13.06 17.79
C SER A 84 4.99 -12.77 18.56
N ASP A 85 5.67 -11.67 18.22
CA ASP A 85 6.95 -11.28 18.82
C ASP A 85 6.75 -10.83 20.27
N TRP A 86 5.79 -9.93 20.50
CA TRP A 86 5.51 -9.36 21.83
C TRP A 86 4.65 -10.25 22.74
N ARG A 87 4.24 -11.44 22.28
CA ARG A 87 3.39 -12.41 23.00
C ARG A 87 2.27 -11.76 23.84
N SER A 88 1.57 -10.79 23.25
CA SER A 88 0.30 -10.22 23.73
C SER A 88 0.28 -9.37 25.02
N CYS A 89 1.34 -8.63 25.36
CA CYS A 89 1.26 -7.61 26.42
C CYS A 89 0.99 -6.17 25.90
N LEU A 90 0.57 -6.02 24.64
CA LEU A 90 0.33 -4.72 24.01
C LEU A 90 -1.12 -4.26 24.25
N SER A 91 -1.32 -2.98 24.59
CA SER A 91 -2.64 -2.35 24.62
C SER A 91 -3.26 -2.35 23.21
N ASN A 92 -4.59 -2.25 23.09
CA ASN A 92 -5.28 -2.35 21.79
C ASN A 92 -4.80 -1.33 20.74
N GLU A 93 -4.32 -0.17 21.16
CA GLU A 93 -3.86 0.90 20.27
C GLU A 93 -2.41 0.70 19.79
N MET A 94 -1.58 0.05 20.60
CA MET A 94 -0.14 -0.08 20.33
C MET A 94 0.18 -0.89 19.06
N PRO A 95 -0.48 -2.02 18.75
CA PRO A 95 -0.27 -2.75 17.50
C PRO A 95 -0.53 -1.90 16.26
N ASN A 96 -1.50 -0.98 16.32
CA ASN A 96 -1.77 -0.08 15.20
C ASN A 96 -0.63 0.92 15.01
N CYS A 97 -0.14 1.54 16.08
CA CYS A 97 1.03 2.41 16.02
C CYS A 97 2.28 1.69 15.50
N LEU A 98 2.55 0.47 15.98
CA LEU A 98 3.68 -0.34 15.53
C LEU A 98 3.53 -0.76 14.07
N LEU A 99 2.32 -1.10 13.62
CA LEU A 99 2.06 -1.41 12.21
C LEU A 99 2.31 -0.18 11.33
N GLN A 100 1.84 0.99 11.74
CA GLN A 100 2.08 2.26 11.02
C GLN A 100 3.59 2.54 10.90
N ILE A 101 4.36 2.36 11.98
CA ILE A 101 5.82 2.49 11.96
C ILE A 101 6.44 1.43 11.04
N SER A 102 5.96 0.19 11.07
CA SER A 102 6.49 -0.89 10.24
C SER A 102 6.21 -0.71 8.74
N VAL A 103 5.09 -0.06 8.38
CA VAL A 103 4.66 0.09 6.97
C VAL A 103 5.16 1.40 6.38
N HIS A 104 5.13 2.49 7.14
CA HIS A 104 5.44 3.84 6.67
C HIS A 104 6.75 4.41 7.24
N GLY A 105 7.30 3.79 8.27
CA GLY A 105 8.55 4.24 8.88
C GLY A 105 9.75 4.03 7.97
N PRO A 106 10.84 4.79 8.21
CA PRO A 106 12.08 4.59 7.48
C PRO A 106 12.68 3.21 7.81
N PRO A 107 13.54 2.67 6.93
CA PRO A 107 14.36 1.51 7.26
C PRO A 107 15.13 1.73 8.57
N ALA A 108 15.37 0.65 9.32
CA ALA A 108 16.03 0.74 10.64
C ALA A 108 17.39 1.45 10.60
N GLN A 109 18.12 1.30 9.49
CA GLN A 109 19.42 1.93 9.24
C GLN A 109 19.34 3.46 9.02
N ASP A 110 18.22 3.96 8.53
CA ASP A 110 18.00 5.39 8.25
C ASP A 110 17.20 6.07 9.38
N TYR A 111 16.85 5.32 10.42
CA TYR A 111 16.06 5.81 11.53
C TYR A 111 16.91 6.65 12.49
N ASP A 112 16.61 7.95 12.54
CA ASP A 112 17.19 8.88 13.50
C ASP A 112 16.50 8.77 14.88
N SER A 113 17.12 7.99 15.77
CA SER A 113 16.64 7.75 17.13
C SER A 113 16.71 9.00 18.02
N MET A 114 17.56 9.97 17.71
CA MET A 114 17.75 11.17 18.54
C MET A 114 16.49 12.02 18.61
N LYS A 115 15.70 12.05 17.54
CA LYS A 115 14.40 12.74 17.53
C LYS A 115 13.42 12.16 18.55
N ALA A 116 13.34 10.83 18.62
CA ALA A 116 12.46 10.16 19.57
C ALA A 116 12.94 10.37 21.01
N VAL A 117 14.25 10.27 21.26
CA VAL A 117 14.84 10.51 22.59
C VAL A 117 14.62 11.95 23.03
N THR A 118 14.88 12.93 22.16
CA THR A 118 14.69 14.36 22.46
C THR A 118 13.22 14.65 22.75
N LYS A 119 12.31 14.07 21.96
CA LYS A 119 10.87 14.18 22.21
C LYS A 119 10.49 13.55 23.54
N TRP A 120 10.94 12.34 23.85
CA TRP A 120 10.67 11.68 25.12
C TRP A 120 11.19 12.50 26.31
N TRP A 121 12.41 13.02 26.20
CA TRP A 121 13.05 13.85 27.22
C TRP A 121 12.31 15.17 27.46
N SER A 122 11.87 15.84 26.40
CA SER A 122 11.14 17.12 26.47
C SER A 122 9.65 16.96 26.83
N SER A 123 9.04 15.83 26.47
CA SER A 123 7.62 15.55 26.73
C SER A 123 7.38 14.98 28.14
N GLY A 124 8.45 14.63 28.86
CA GLY A 124 8.35 14.09 30.19
C GLY A 124 7.99 15.15 31.23
N CYS A 125 6.70 15.36 31.49
CA CYS A 125 6.29 15.64 32.86
C CYS A 125 6.65 14.39 33.66
N ARG A 126 7.81 14.37 34.34
CA ARG A 126 8.05 13.34 35.36
C ARG A 126 6.81 13.38 36.25
N ALA A 127 6.00 12.33 36.22
CA ALA A 127 5.15 12.06 37.37
C ALA A 127 6.14 11.99 38.54
N ARG A 128 6.24 13.09 39.30
CA ARG A 128 6.98 13.10 40.56
C ARG A 128 6.43 11.90 41.29
N ARG A 129 7.28 10.89 41.52
CA ARG A 129 6.88 9.66 42.20
C ARG A 129 5.98 10.11 43.36
N PRO A 130 4.68 9.74 43.41
CA PRO A 130 3.75 10.33 44.37
C PRO A 130 4.14 10.09 45.84
N HIS A 131 5.22 9.34 46.10
CA HIS A 131 5.71 8.95 47.41
C HIS A 131 7.25 8.91 47.55
N TYR A 132 8.02 9.71 46.79
CA TYR A 132 9.45 9.85 47.12
C TYR A 132 9.59 10.83 48.29
N LYS A 133 9.94 10.33 49.49
CA LYS A 133 10.32 11.16 50.64
C LYS A 133 11.85 11.27 50.66
N ASP A 134 12.32 12.50 50.92
CA ASP A 134 13.72 12.87 51.14
C ASP A 134 14.34 12.16 52.35
#